data_AF-A0AAD6PN70-F1
#
_entry.id   AF-A0AAD6PN70-F1
#
_cell.length_a   1.000
_cell.length_b   1.000
_cell.length_c   1.000
_cell.angle_alpha   90.00
_cell.angle_beta   90.00
_cell.angle_gamma   90.00
#
_symmetry.space_group_name_H-M   'P 1'
#
loop_
_entity.id
_entity.type
_entity.pdbx_description
1 polymer ?
#
loop_
_entity_poly.entity_id
_entity_poly.type
_entity_poly.pdbx_seq_one_letter_code
_entity_poly.pdbx_strand_id
1 'polypeptide(L)'
;MMKQKLCMQIQFPNLEDLKLSSIEVEKIWQDQPGELSCWFVRLTSLIVEGCRNLKYLFTTSMVESLAQLKRLELCDCVSMEEIIIKNGLGEEEQAWIMMLPKLEFLKLKGLPKLTRFCTGHLIQCCFLQELWIEDCPALKTFISNSFSTDAVANNQFEETNSTLFDEKVAFSNIEELRIFGMDNLNMIWHTEFHSDSFCKLKVLRVETRKQVVEYFPTQYAEKISEFRAPGGKLLCFTGRVSARNCPSLKSLFPASVALGLPHLEELKLYCCGVEEIVAEEERLGEAPKFVFPKTSSFILWHLPKLKSFYPGRHTSEWPVLKKIDVSRCDEVPVFDLEQDQLGIQIQQPLFSFEKVIPNLEELYLNVKDAVKVCQGQFSADLFHKLRVLTLRCFDAAPFGILNRFHNMEKLVVTHSYFKELFPCQLVDEEEHTLARIRCLELVYLPDLEKIWNQDLRVDQLLQNLETLEVLSCDSLINLAPSASSFGNLTALKVEDCEALKYLVTSSTARSLAQLSVMSIKECKIVAEIVAGNEDEAGNEIIFRKLESLKLVCLANLTSFCSVNFTFRFPRLTEVIVTNCPKMKTFSLGILSTPRLQKVWLSDEKDKGHWKGDLNITIQQLHI
;
A
#
# COMPACT_ATOMS: atom_id res chain seq x y z
N MET A 1 -20.77 -10.14 45.67
CA MET A 1 -21.56 -9.04 46.26
C MET A 1 -20.66 -7.80 46.39
N MET A 2 -20.40 -7.12 45.27
CA MET A 2 -19.85 -5.75 45.23
C MET A 2 -20.74 -4.95 44.25
N LYS A 3 -21.98 -4.72 44.67
CA LYS A 3 -22.83 -3.68 44.09
C LYS A 3 -22.56 -2.40 44.89
N GLN A 4 -21.54 -1.64 44.50
CA GLN A 4 -21.40 -0.27 44.95
C GLN A 4 -21.36 0.65 43.73
N LYS A 5 -22.50 1.30 43.52
CA LYS A 5 -22.63 2.56 42.79
C LYS A 5 -21.50 3.50 43.24
N LEU A 6 -20.80 4.15 42.31
CA LEU A 6 -20.15 5.43 42.59
C LEU A 6 -21.26 6.41 43.00
N CYS A 7 -21.50 6.50 44.30
CA CYS A 7 -22.56 7.27 44.91
C CYS A 7 -21.97 8.57 45.44
N MET A 8 -22.48 9.69 44.94
CA MET A 8 -22.59 11.03 45.53
C MET A 8 -21.47 11.47 46.51
N GLN A 9 -20.65 12.44 46.08
CA GLN A 9 -19.70 13.33 46.82
C GLN A 9 -18.22 13.26 46.42
N ILE A 10 -17.79 12.39 45.50
CA ILE A 10 -16.36 12.35 45.11
C ILE A 10 -16.16 13.19 43.84
N GLN A 11 -15.68 14.43 44.01
CA GLN A 11 -15.12 15.22 42.93
C GLN A 11 -13.65 14.82 42.72
N PHE A 12 -13.22 14.72 41.47
CA PHE A 12 -11.82 14.49 41.12
C PHE A 12 -11.24 15.75 40.43
N PRO A 13 -11.14 16.89 41.13
CA PRO A 13 -10.81 18.17 40.51
C PRO A 13 -9.39 18.22 39.92
N ASN A 14 -8.49 17.32 40.35
CA ASN A 14 -7.11 17.23 39.89
C ASN A 14 -6.81 16.01 39.00
N LEU A 15 -7.82 15.23 38.62
CA LEU A 15 -7.62 14.06 37.77
C LEU A 15 -7.40 14.52 36.32
N GLU A 16 -6.21 14.27 35.79
CA GLU A 16 -5.81 14.64 34.43
C GLU A 16 -5.92 13.46 33.46
N ASP A 17 -5.58 12.25 33.91
CA ASP A 17 -5.64 11.02 33.12
C ASP A 17 -6.53 9.96 33.79
N LEU A 18 -7.49 9.43 33.05
CA LEU A 18 -8.37 8.36 33.50
C LEU A 18 -8.37 7.21 32.49
N LYS A 19 -7.98 6.00 32.94
CA LYS A 19 -8.13 4.77 32.18
C LYS A 19 -9.13 3.83 32.87
N LEU A 20 -10.17 3.46 32.13
CA LEU A 20 -11.21 2.52 32.56
C LEU A 20 -11.08 1.25 31.71
N SER A 21 -10.84 0.11 32.35
CA SER A 21 -10.62 -1.15 31.63
C SER A 21 -11.50 -2.26 32.19
N SER A 22 -12.15 -3.00 31.30
CA SER A 22 -12.94 -4.21 31.62
C SER A 22 -14.00 -3.99 32.71
N ILE A 23 -14.62 -2.82 32.72
CA ILE A 23 -15.69 -2.50 33.67
C ILE A 23 -17.01 -3.14 33.21
N GLU A 24 -17.69 -3.84 34.11
CA GLU A 24 -18.94 -4.56 33.85
C GLU A 24 -20.21 -3.74 34.16
N VAL A 25 -20.17 -2.41 33.98
CA VAL A 25 -21.32 -1.52 34.21
C VAL A 25 -21.99 -1.11 32.90
N GLU A 26 -23.31 -0.91 32.92
CA GLU A 26 -24.03 -0.33 31.77
C GLU A 26 -23.84 1.19 31.66
N LYS A 27 -23.55 1.84 32.80
CA LYS A 27 -23.38 3.28 32.95
C LYS A 27 -22.30 3.57 33.98
N ILE A 28 -21.36 4.45 33.63
CA ILE A 28 -20.25 4.84 34.54
C ILE A 28 -20.68 5.97 35.47
N TRP A 29 -21.37 6.97 34.94
CA TRP A 29 -21.73 8.21 35.65
C TRP A 29 -23.19 8.19 36.11
N GLN A 30 -23.60 9.01 37.08
CA GLN A 30 -25.03 9.18 37.40
C GLN A 30 -25.56 10.45 36.73
N ASP A 31 -26.79 10.39 36.20
CA ASP A 31 -27.49 11.61 35.78
C ASP A 31 -27.90 12.37 37.03
N GLN A 32 -27.35 13.56 37.23
CA GLN A 32 -27.80 14.49 38.27
C GLN A 32 -28.48 15.66 37.55
N PRO A 33 -29.80 15.84 37.71
CA PRO A 33 -30.48 17.04 37.24
C PRO A 33 -30.16 18.18 38.22
N GLY A 34 -29.52 19.24 37.72
CA GLY A 34 -29.25 20.46 38.49
C GLY A 34 -27.87 21.05 38.24
N GLU A 35 -27.82 22.38 38.17
CA GLU A 35 -26.64 23.23 38.01
C GLU A 35 -25.46 22.75 38.89
N LEU A 36 -24.26 22.59 38.29
CA LEU A 36 -22.95 22.40 38.95
C LEU A 36 -22.46 20.96 39.25
N SER A 37 -22.43 20.06 38.26
CA SER A 37 -21.68 18.79 38.39
C SER A 37 -20.31 18.81 37.67
N CYS A 38 -19.38 19.62 38.18
CA CYS A 38 -18.00 19.69 37.71
C CYS A 38 -17.17 18.48 38.22
N TRP A 39 -17.36 17.28 37.67
CA TRP A 39 -16.69 16.06 38.16
C TRP A 39 -15.21 15.99 37.77
N PHE A 40 -14.86 16.61 36.64
CA PHE A 40 -13.58 16.46 35.94
C PHE A 40 -13.04 17.80 35.40
N VAL A 41 -12.83 18.80 36.27
CA VAL A 41 -12.40 20.14 35.84
C VAL A 41 -11.06 20.15 35.10
N ARG A 42 -10.19 19.15 35.34
CA ARG A 42 -8.82 19.06 34.79
C ARG A 42 -8.56 17.84 33.92
N LEU A 43 -9.56 17.04 33.59
CA LEU A 43 -9.35 15.82 32.83
C LEU A 43 -8.92 16.14 31.40
N THR A 44 -7.72 15.70 31.04
CA THR A 44 -7.11 15.89 29.73
C THR A 44 -7.12 14.61 28.89
N SER A 45 -7.13 13.42 29.51
CA SER A 45 -7.09 12.14 28.81
C SER A 45 -8.08 11.15 29.41
N LEU A 46 -8.90 10.55 28.55
CA LEU A 46 -9.80 9.45 28.91
C LEU A 46 -9.63 8.28 27.96
N ILE A 47 -9.34 7.10 28.52
CA ILE A 47 -9.22 5.84 27.80
C ILE A 47 -10.21 4.84 28.39
N VAL A 48 -11.09 4.27 27.56
CA VAL A 48 -12.03 3.23 27.97
C VAL A 48 -11.81 2.00 27.09
N GLU A 49 -11.49 0.87 27.71
CA GLU A 49 -11.04 -0.34 27.02
C GLU A 49 -11.79 -1.58 27.51
N GLY A 50 -12.35 -2.38 26.59
CA GLY A 50 -12.93 -3.68 26.91
C GLY A 50 -14.15 -3.64 27.84
N CYS A 51 -14.84 -2.50 27.95
CA CYS A 51 -16.05 -2.36 28.78
C CYS A 51 -17.27 -2.91 28.02
N ARG A 52 -17.55 -4.21 28.20
CA ARG A 52 -18.48 -4.96 27.34
C ARG A 52 -19.95 -4.63 27.52
N ASN A 53 -20.37 -4.12 28.68
CA ASN A 53 -21.76 -3.79 28.99
C ASN A 53 -22.08 -2.29 28.80
N LEU A 54 -21.06 -1.46 28.60
CA LEU A 54 -21.21 0.00 28.52
C LEU A 54 -21.92 0.38 27.23
N LYS A 55 -23.08 1.04 27.36
CA LYS A 55 -23.91 1.46 26.20
C LYS A 55 -23.62 2.88 25.74
N TYR A 56 -23.26 3.75 26.67
CA TYR A 56 -22.88 5.13 26.42
C TYR A 56 -21.83 5.62 27.41
N LEU A 57 -21.07 6.64 27.02
CA LEU A 57 -20.00 7.18 27.85
C LEU A 57 -20.44 8.41 28.62
N PHE A 58 -21.12 9.37 27.99
CA PHE A 58 -21.50 10.64 28.60
C PHE A 58 -22.96 11.00 28.30
N THR A 59 -23.48 11.95 29.05
CA THR A 59 -24.71 12.67 28.68
C THR A 59 -24.40 14.10 28.25
N THR A 60 -25.32 14.77 27.56
CA THR A 60 -25.14 16.15 27.07
C THR A 60 -24.78 17.14 28.19
N SER A 61 -25.37 17.03 29.38
CA SER A 61 -25.02 17.91 30.52
C SER A 61 -23.59 17.74 31.02
N MET A 62 -22.93 16.62 30.71
CA MET A 62 -21.56 16.37 31.16
C MET A 62 -20.51 16.99 30.24
N VAL A 63 -20.88 17.41 29.03
CA VAL A 63 -19.92 17.88 28.01
C VAL A 63 -19.16 19.13 28.48
N GLU A 64 -19.80 20.03 29.22
CA GLU A 64 -19.13 21.23 29.78
C GLU A 64 -17.96 20.85 30.72
N SER A 65 -18.10 19.74 31.45
CA SER A 65 -17.02 19.25 32.33
C SER A 65 -15.83 18.68 31.55
N LEU A 66 -15.98 18.42 30.25
CA LEU A 66 -14.94 17.89 29.36
C LEU A 66 -14.22 19.00 28.58
N ALA A 67 -14.40 20.27 28.95
CA ALA A 67 -13.77 21.40 28.27
C ALA A 67 -12.23 21.35 28.21
N GLN A 68 -11.58 20.58 29.09
CA GLN A 68 -10.12 20.38 29.10
C GLN A 68 -9.66 19.10 28.38
N LEU A 69 -10.59 18.25 27.93
CA LEU A 69 -10.27 16.95 27.36
C LEU A 69 -9.51 17.11 26.04
N LYS A 70 -8.30 16.56 25.98
CA LYS A 70 -7.42 16.55 24.81
C LYS A 70 -7.42 15.21 24.09
N ARG A 71 -7.58 14.10 24.82
CA ARG A 71 -7.51 12.75 24.28
C ARG A 71 -8.70 11.91 24.73
N LEU A 72 -9.41 11.31 23.78
CA LEU A 72 -10.48 10.35 24.03
C LEU A 72 -10.24 9.07 23.23
N GLU A 73 -10.13 7.94 23.92
CA GLU A 73 -10.01 6.62 23.32
C GLU A 73 -11.09 5.67 23.81
N LEU A 74 -11.79 5.04 22.88
CA LEU A 74 -12.77 3.99 23.13
C LEU A 74 -12.34 2.74 22.35
N CYS A 75 -11.96 1.68 23.05
CA CYS A 75 -11.50 0.43 22.46
C CYS A 75 -12.33 -0.75 22.96
N ASP A 76 -12.77 -1.62 22.04
CA ASP A 76 -13.37 -2.93 22.31
C ASP A 76 -14.58 -2.90 23.27
N CYS A 77 -15.35 -1.80 23.25
CA CYS A 77 -16.61 -1.65 24.00
C CYS A 77 -17.79 -2.12 23.14
N VAL A 78 -18.01 -3.44 23.13
CA VAL A 78 -18.91 -4.11 22.16
C VAL A 78 -20.39 -3.75 22.26
N SER A 79 -20.86 -3.23 23.41
CA SER A 79 -22.24 -2.80 23.60
C SER A 79 -22.46 -1.30 23.42
N MET A 80 -21.42 -0.55 23.07
CA MET A 80 -21.51 0.91 22.88
C MET A 80 -22.42 1.22 21.69
N GLU A 81 -23.51 1.95 21.93
CA GLU A 81 -24.51 2.33 20.91
C GLU A 81 -24.33 3.79 20.48
N GLU A 82 -24.01 4.66 21.45
CA GLU A 82 -23.80 6.10 21.28
C GLU A 82 -22.80 6.59 22.34
N ILE A 83 -21.91 7.53 22.01
CA ILE A 83 -20.89 7.98 22.98
C ILE A 83 -21.46 9.03 23.92
N ILE A 84 -22.22 9.99 23.37
CA ILE A 84 -22.87 11.07 24.13
C ILE A 84 -24.38 11.02 23.87
N ILE A 85 -25.15 10.69 24.90
CA ILE A 85 -26.61 10.62 24.81
C ILE A 85 -27.27 11.93 25.27
N LYS A 86 -28.43 12.29 24.70
CA LYS A 86 -29.24 13.42 25.16
C LYS A 86 -29.85 13.13 26.54
N ASN A 87 -29.83 14.11 27.44
CA ASN A 87 -30.59 14.02 28.69
C ASN A 87 -32.09 13.98 28.41
N GLY A 88 -32.76 12.95 28.92
CA GLY A 88 -34.22 12.92 28.95
C GLY A 88 -34.72 13.83 30.06
N LEU A 89 -35.18 15.04 29.69
CA LEU A 89 -36.23 15.87 30.32
C LEU A 89 -35.98 17.36 30.02
N GLY A 90 -36.79 17.96 29.14
CA GLY A 90 -37.14 19.38 29.21
C GLY A 90 -36.17 20.45 28.68
N GLU A 91 -35.05 20.11 28.05
CA GLU A 91 -34.23 21.12 27.35
C GLU A 91 -34.97 21.59 26.09
N GLU A 92 -35.42 22.85 26.13
CA GLU A 92 -36.09 23.56 25.03
C GLU A 92 -35.27 23.52 23.74
N GLU A 93 -36.02 23.57 22.64
CA GLU A 93 -35.61 23.54 21.23
C GLU A 93 -34.68 24.70 20.84
N GLN A 94 -33.47 24.73 21.39
CA GLN A 94 -32.40 25.60 20.91
C GLN A 94 -31.37 24.74 20.18
N ALA A 95 -30.82 25.26 19.09
CA ALA A 95 -29.76 24.61 18.33
C ALA A 95 -28.45 24.63 19.16
N TRP A 96 -28.25 23.64 20.02
CA TRP A 96 -27.05 23.58 20.86
C TRP A 96 -25.87 23.05 20.05
N ILE A 97 -24.78 23.81 20.07
CA ILE A 97 -23.49 23.43 19.50
C ILE A 97 -22.74 22.64 20.57
N MET A 98 -22.45 21.38 20.30
CA MET A 98 -21.62 20.59 21.19
C MET A 98 -20.14 20.92 20.93
N MET A 99 -19.49 21.55 21.91
CA MET A 99 -18.07 21.94 21.80
C MET A 99 -17.19 21.05 22.67
N LEU A 100 -16.22 20.38 22.04
CA LEU A 100 -15.06 19.78 22.71
C LEU A 100 -13.83 20.61 22.33
N PRO A 101 -13.64 21.79 22.96
CA PRO A 101 -12.80 22.85 22.43
C PRO A 101 -11.31 22.58 22.56
N LYS A 102 -10.88 21.52 23.24
CA LYS A 102 -9.47 21.15 23.40
C LYS A 102 -9.15 19.75 22.92
N LEU A 103 -10.13 19.03 22.34
CA LEU A 103 -9.92 17.67 21.90
C LEU A 103 -8.96 17.69 20.71
N GLU A 104 -7.78 17.08 20.89
CA GLU A 104 -6.69 16.99 19.90
C GLU A 104 -6.70 15.60 19.23
N PHE A 105 -7.09 14.55 19.98
CA PHE A 105 -7.09 13.16 19.50
C PHE A 105 -8.38 12.42 19.88
N LEU A 106 -9.01 11.78 18.90
CA LEU A 106 -10.16 10.88 19.09
C LEU A 106 -9.91 9.54 18.41
N LYS A 107 -10.03 8.44 19.17
CA LYS A 107 -9.96 7.08 18.63
C LYS A 107 -11.15 6.23 19.05
N LEU A 108 -11.80 5.65 18.06
CA LEU A 108 -12.92 4.73 18.18
C LEU A 108 -12.51 3.41 17.54
N LYS A 109 -12.36 2.34 18.33
CA LYS A 109 -11.88 1.05 17.86
C LYS A 109 -12.74 -0.09 18.38
N GLY A 110 -13.18 -0.98 17.48
CA GLY A 110 -13.87 -2.21 17.88
C GLY A 110 -15.21 -1.93 18.56
N LEU A 111 -16.00 -1.02 18.00
CA LEU A 111 -17.32 -0.61 18.51
C LEU A 111 -18.44 -1.06 17.55
N PRO A 112 -18.76 -2.36 17.50
CA PRO A 112 -19.66 -2.92 16.48
C PRO A 112 -21.10 -2.41 16.51
N LYS A 113 -21.59 -1.94 17.67
CA LYS A 113 -22.94 -1.39 17.83
C LYS A 113 -23.01 0.13 17.75
N LEU A 114 -21.87 0.82 17.64
CA LEU A 114 -21.84 2.27 17.65
C LEU A 114 -22.51 2.79 16.37
N THR A 115 -23.63 3.49 16.52
CA THR A 115 -24.39 4.01 15.37
C THR A 115 -24.09 5.47 15.06
N ARG A 116 -23.66 6.23 16.07
CA ARG A 116 -23.37 7.68 16.02
C ARG A 116 -22.48 8.08 17.20
N PHE A 117 -21.74 9.18 17.07
CA PHE A 117 -21.00 9.77 18.19
C PHE A 117 -21.96 10.43 19.19
N CYS A 118 -22.92 11.19 18.69
CA CYS A 118 -23.93 11.90 19.49
C CYS A 118 -25.20 12.23 18.71
N THR A 119 -26.26 12.56 19.44
CA THR A 119 -27.51 13.11 18.94
C THR A 119 -27.55 14.61 19.23
N GLY A 120 -27.58 15.45 18.18
CA GLY A 120 -27.51 16.91 18.33
C GLY A 120 -27.42 17.63 16.99
N HIS A 121 -27.38 18.97 17.01
CA HIS A 121 -27.46 19.80 15.81
C HIS A 121 -26.11 20.12 15.16
N LEU A 122 -25.03 20.26 15.94
CA LEU A 122 -23.68 20.54 15.44
C LEU A 122 -22.63 20.03 16.46
N ILE A 123 -21.54 19.41 15.99
CA ILE A 123 -20.32 19.23 16.78
C ILE A 123 -19.22 20.12 16.23
N GLN A 124 -18.56 20.84 17.12
CA GLN A 124 -17.40 21.64 16.78
C GLN A 124 -16.20 21.21 17.62
N CYS A 125 -15.24 20.55 16.96
CA CYS A 125 -13.96 20.15 17.54
C CYS A 125 -12.84 20.91 16.84
N CYS A 126 -12.75 22.22 17.13
CA CYS A 126 -11.81 23.11 16.44
C CYS A 126 -10.36 22.67 16.53
N PHE A 127 -9.94 21.93 17.57
CA PHE A 127 -8.54 21.56 17.79
C PHE A 127 -8.22 20.10 17.45
N LEU A 128 -9.19 19.35 16.93
CA LEU A 128 -9.00 17.93 16.62
C LEU A 128 -7.96 17.83 15.51
N GLN A 129 -6.83 17.18 15.81
CA GLN A 129 -5.73 16.94 14.87
C GLN A 129 -5.79 15.52 14.30
N GLU A 130 -6.20 14.55 15.11
CA GLU A 130 -6.22 13.13 14.73
C GLU A 130 -7.56 12.47 15.05
N LEU A 131 -8.16 11.82 14.06
CA LEU A 131 -9.38 11.02 14.19
C LEU A 131 -9.19 9.62 13.62
N TRP A 132 -9.30 8.60 14.48
CA TRP A 132 -9.17 7.20 14.09
C TRP A 132 -10.48 6.46 14.36
N ILE A 133 -11.06 5.89 13.31
CA ILE A 133 -12.27 5.07 13.38
C ILE A 133 -11.93 3.69 12.81
N GLU A 134 -11.88 2.69 13.67
CA GLU A 134 -11.49 1.33 13.33
C GLU A 134 -12.61 0.36 13.74
N ASP A 135 -13.08 -0.46 12.81
CA ASP A 135 -14.00 -1.57 13.10
C ASP A 135 -15.30 -1.14 13.80
N CYS A 136 -15.92 -0.07 13.28
CA CYS A 136 -17.21 0.46 13.73
C CYS A 136 -18.28 0.29 12.62
N PRO A 137 -18.66 -0.93 12.23
CA PRO A 137 -19.49 -1.20 11.04
C PRO A 137 -20.91 -0.62 11.08
N ALA A 138 -21.46 -0.33 12.26
CA ALA A 138 -22.78 0.27 12.41
C ALA A 138 -22.76 1.81 12.33
N LEU A 139 -21.58 2.44 12.36
CA LEU A 139 -21.43 3.89 12.35
C LEU A 139 -21.60 4.39 10.91
N LYS A 140 -22.81 4.84 10.57
CA LYS A 140 -23.12 5.38 9.24
C LYS A 140 -22.96 6.90 9.17
N THR A 141 -23.33 7.59 10.24
CA THR A 141 -23.24 9.04 10.37
C THR A 141 -22.54 9.37 11.69
N PHE A 142 -21.69 10.40 11.71
CA PHE A 142 -21.00 10.80 12.93
C PHE A 142 -21.98 11.46 13.92
N ILE A 143 -22.93 12.25 13.41
CA ILE A 143 -24.02 12.88 14.18
C ILE A 143 -25.35 12.52 13.52
N SER A 144 -26.44 12.56 14.30
CA SER A 144 -27.80 12.53 13.75
C SER A 144 -28.74 13.42 14.57
N ASN A 145 -29.73 14.01 13.91
CA ASN A 145 -30.84 14.70 14.60
C ASN A 145 -31.88 13.66 15.05
N SER A 146 -32.49 13.85 16.22
CA SER A 146 -33.50 12.93 16.79
C SER A 146 -34.83 12.85 16.01
N PHE A 147 -34.98 13.54 14.88
CA PHE A 147 -36.29 13.78 14.23
C PHE A 147 -36.37 13.39 12.75
N SER A 148 -35.66 12.36 12.28
CA SER A 148 -36.08 11.70 11.03
C SER A 148 -37.22 10.71 11.30
N THR A 149 -38.32 11.17 11.90
CA THR A 149 -39.55 10.40 12.11
C THR A 149 -40.59 10.61 11.01
N ASP A 150 -40.22 11.17 9.87
CA ASP A 150 -41.09 11.15 8.68
C ASP A 150 -40.94 9.86 7.84
N ALA A 151 -40.02 8.97 8.21
CA ALA A 151 -39.82 7.68 7.54
C ALA A 151 -40.77 6.54 7.99
N VAL A 152 -41.84 6.84 8.75
CA VAL A 152 -42.85 5.84 9.14
C VAL A 152 -44.15 5.95 8.34
N ALA A 153 -44.26 6.91 7.41
CA ALA A 153 -45.45 7.04 6.57
C ALA A 153 -45.30 6.50 5.13
N ASN A 154 -44.09 6.32 4.61
CA ASN A 154 -43.90 5.79 3.25
C ASN A 154 -42.88 4.66 3.26
N ASN A 155 -43.35 3.42 3.05
CA ASN A 155 -42.54 2.25 2.71
C ASN A 155 -41.89 2.40 1.32
N GLN A 156 -41.02 3.40 1.17
CA GLN A 156 -40.05 3.49 0.08
C GLN A 156 -38.69 3.37 0.73
N PHE A 157 -38.10 2.17 0.66
CA PHE A 157 -36.68 1.96 0.88
C PHE A 157 -35.94 2.66 -0.27
N GLU A 158 -35.77 3.97 -0.18
CA GLU A 158 -34.66 4.63 -0.84
C GLU A 158 -33.42 4.37 0.01
N GLU A 159 -32.38 3.81 -0.60
CA GLU A 159 -31.02 3.76 -0.06
C GLU A 159 -30.55 5.19 0.20
N THR A 160 -30.95 5.76 1.35
CA THR A 160 -30.54 7.11 1.74
C THR A 160 -29.02 7.17 1.71
N ASN A 161 -28.47 8.10 0.93
CA ASN A 161 -27.04 8.41 0.80
C ASN A 161 -26.49 8.89 2.17
N SER A 162 -26.36 8.00 3.15
CA SER A 162 -25.83 8.34 4.48
C SER A 162 -24.31 8.52 4.38
N THR A 163 -23.82 9.71 4.72
CA THR A 163 -22.39 10.06 4.74
C THR A 163 -21.85 10.05 6.17
N LEU A 164 -20.57 9.72 6.35
CA LEU A 164 -19.98 9.69 7.69
C LEU A 164 -19.91 11.09 8.31
N PHE A 165 -19.47 12.08 7.52
CA PHE A 165 -19.45 13.48 7.92
C PHE A 165 -20.41 14.29 7.04
N ASP A 166 -21.19 15.16 7.66
CA ASP A 166 -22.16 16.05 7.03
C ASP A 166 -21.93 17.51 7.49
N GLU A 167 -22.82 18.42 7.12
CA GLU A 167 -22.77 19.84 7.50
C GLU A 167 -22.76 20.08 9.02
N LYS A 168 -23.12 19.05 9.81
CA LYS A 168 -23.18 19.12 11.28
C LYS A 168 -21.82 18.93 11.93
N VAL A 169 -20.78 18.59 11.16
CA VAL A 169 -19.44 18.30 11.67
C VAL A 169 -18.44 19.37 11.24
N ALA A 170 -17.86 20.09 12.20
CA ALA A 170 -16.84 21.10 11.97
C ALA A 170 -15.48 20.73 12.57
N PHE A 171 -14.57 20.19 11.74
CA PHE A 171 -13.19 19.81 12.12
C PHE A 171 -12.15 20.65 11.36
N SER A 172 -11.85 21.85 11.85
CA SER A 172 -11.02 22.84 11.14
C SER A 172 -9.51 22.60 11.20
N ASN A 173 -9.01 21.80 12.15
CA ASN A 173 -7.57 21.58 12.35
C ASN A 173 -7.12 20.13 12.18
N ILE A 174 -7.98 19.27 11.63
CA ILE A 174 -7.66 17.85 11.46
C ILE A 174 -6.53 17.68 10.44
N GLU A 175 -5.48 17.00 10.87
CA GLU A 175 -4.30 16.68 10.07
C GLU A 175 -4.30 15.21 9.64
N GLU A 176 -4.81 14.30 10.47
CA GLU A 176 -4.85 12.87 10.17
C GLU A 176 -6.23 12.24 10.42
N LEU A 177 -6.78 11.62 9.38
CA LEU A 177 -8.01 10.84 9.41
C LEU A 177 -7.72 9.40 9.00
N ARG A 178 -7.97 8.45 9.90
CA ARG A 178 -7.84 7.01 9.64
C ARG A 178 -9.20 6.33 9.80
N ILE A 179 -9.63 5.65 8.75
CA ILE A 179 -10.85 4.86 8.71
C ILE A 179 -10.45 3.44 8.32
N PHE A 180 -10.67 2.47 9.20
CA PHE A 180 -10.33 1.07 8.97
C PHE A 180 -11.52 0.16 9.26
N GLY A 181 -11.75 -0.85 8.41
CA GLY A 181 -12.78 -1.87 8.64
C GLY A 181 -14.22 -1.37 8.62
N MET A 182 -14.49 -0.26 7.91
CA MET A 182 -15.84 0.27 7.70
C MET A 182 -16.42 -0.18 6.35
N ASP A 183 -16.70 -1.49 6.22
CA ASP A 183 -17.02 -2.14 4.93
C ASP A 183 -18.31 -1.61 4.25
N ASN A 184 -19.22 -0.96 4.99
CA ASN A 184 -20.49 -0.44 4.48
C ASN A 184 -20.44 1.08 4.19
N LEU A 185 -19.28 1.70 4.28
CA LEU A 185 -19.14 3.15 4.09
C LEU A 185 -19.17 3.50 2.60
N ASN A 186 -20.24 4.18 2.17
CA ASN A 186 -20.43 4.58 0.77
C ASN A 186 -19.77 5.93 0.44
N MET A 187 -19.87 6.89 1.35
CA MET A 187 -19.34 8.25 1.20
C MET A 187 -18.80 8.71 2.55
N ILE A 188 -17.61 9.29 2.55
CA ILE A 188 -17.00 9.84 3.76
C ILE A 188 -17.61 11.22 4.07
N TRP A 189 -17.92 11.98 3.02
CA TRP A 189 -18.32 13.39 3.09
C TRP A 189 -19.69 13.61 2.45
N HIS A 190 -20.50 14.48 3.03
CA HIS A 190 -21.65 15.09 2.38
C HIS A 190 -21.20 16.17 1.38
N THR A 191 -21.99 16.41 0.33
CA THR A 191 -21.70 17.41 -0.71
C THR A 191 -21.95 18.85 -0.24
N GLU A 192 -22.69 19.04 0.85
CA GLU A 192 -22.82 20.33 1.53
C GLU A 192 -21.97 20.30 2.81
N PHE A 193 -20.85 21.03 2.82
CA PHE A 193 -19.92 21.07 3.95
C PHE A 193 -19.63 22.50 4.41
N HIS A 194 -19.27 22.66 5.69
CA HIS A 194 -18.73 23.92 6.19
C HIS A 194 -17.32 24.13 5.61
N SER A 195 -17.12 25.24 4.87
CA SER A 195 -15.95 25.49 4.01
C SER A 195 -14.57 25.33 4.65
N ASP A 196 -14.48 25.48 5.97
CA ASP A 196 -13.21 25.51 6.70
C ASP A 196 -12.83 24.16 7.33
N SER A 197 -13.66 23.13 7.20
CA SER A 197 -13.40 21.80 7.75
C SER A 197 -12.42 21.01 6.87
N PHE A 198 -11.54 20.22 7.48
CA PHE A 198 -10.54 19.38 6.81
C PHE A 198 -9.51 20.13 5.93
N CYS A 199 -9.47 21.47 5.98
CA CYS A 199 -8.53 22.29 5.21
C CYS A 199 -7.05 22.10 5.59
N LYS A 200 -6.76 21.47 6.74
CA LYS A 200 -5.41 21.14 7.19
C LYS A 200 -5.07 19.65 7.04
N LEU A 201 -5.94 18.88 6.37
CA LEU A 201 -5.78 17.44 6.25
C LEU A 201 -4.49 17.11 5.48
N LYS A 202 -3.63 16.36 6.16
CA LYS A 202 -2.34 15.89 5.66
C LYS A 202 -2.43 14.42 5.30
N VAL A 203 -3.01 13.61 6.18
CA VAL A 203 -3.09 12.16 6.03
C VAL A 203 -4.55 11.72 6.01
N LEU A 204 -4.96 11.06 4.92
CA LEU A 204 -6.23 10.33 4.86
C LEU A 204 -5.91 8.87 4.54
N ARG A 205 -6.28 7.96 5.44
CA ARG A 205 -6.20 6.52 5.17
C ARG A 205 -7.56 5.88 5.34
N VAL A 206 -8.04 5.25 4.29
CA VAL A 206 -9.31 4.53 4.28
C VAL A 206 -9.05 3.10 3.83
N GLU A 207 -9.39 2.12 4.65
CA GLU A 207 -9.16 0.71 4.31
C GLU A 207 -10.29 -0.14 4.85
N THR A 208 -10.77 -1.11 4.07
CA THR A 208 -11.79 -2.05 4.56
C THR A 208 -11.18 -3.44 4.79
N ARG A 209 -11.86 -4.25 5.61
CA ARG A 209 -11.39 -5.61 5.91
C ARG A 209 -11.65 -6.58 4.76
N LYS A 210 -12.64 -6.27 3.90
CA LYS A 210 -12.96 -7.09 2.74
C LYS A 210 -11.82 -7.03 1.74
N GLN A 211 -11.01 -8.07 1.69
CA GLN A 211 -10.14 -8.28 0.54
C GLN A 211 -11.02 -8.53 -0.68
N VAL A 212 -10.75 -7.83 -1.78
CA VAL A 212 -11.44 -8.08 -3.04
C VAL A 212 -10.82 -9.34 -3.67
N VAL A 213 -11.31 -10.50 -3.25
CA VAL A 213 -10.89 -11.84 -3.72
C VAL A 213 -11.42 -12.13 -5.14
N GLU A 214 -12.44 -11.39 -5.60
CA GLU A 214 -13.22 -11.73 -6.80
C GLU A 214 -12.61 -11.38 -8.17
N TYR A 215 -11.49 -10.63 -8.26
CA TYR A 215 -10.93 -10.20 -9.57
C TYR A 215 -9.61 -10.86 -9.97
N PHE A 216 -9.16 -11.84 -9.19
CA PHE A 216 -8.04 -12.72 -9.56
C PHE A 216 -8.57 -14.15 -9.61
N PRO A 217 -8.19 -14.97 -10.61
CA PRO A 217 -8.62 -16.37 -10.66
C PRO A 217 -8.37 -17.02 -9.30
N THR A 218 -9.37 -17.73 -8.78
CA THR A 218 -9.54 -18.14 -7.37
C THR A 218 -8.37 -18.94 -6.79
N GLN A 219 -7.45 -19.43 -7.62
CA GLN A 219 -6.20 -20.07 -7.22
C GLN A 219 -5.08 -19.10 -6.81
N TYR A 220 -5.27 -17.77 -6.94
CA TYR A 220 -4.22 -16.75 -6.72
C TYR A 220 -4.59 -15.64 -5.71
N ALA A 221 -5.83 -15.57 -5.26
CA ALA A 221 -6.28 -14.49 -4.38
C ALA A 221 -5.68 -14.54 -2.96
N GLU A 222 -5.28 -15.73 -2.49
CA GLU A 222 -4.62 -15.88 -1.19
C GLU A 222 -3.20 -15.26 -1.17
N LYS A 223 -2.48 -15.26 -2.31
CA LYS A 223 -1.10 -14.76 -2.40
C LYS A 223 -0.98 -13.23 -2.57
N ILE A 224 -2.02 -12.55 -3.07
CA ILE A 224 -1.97 -11.07 -3.26
C ILE A 224 -2.15 -10.33 -1.93
N SER A 225 -2.70 -10.99 -0.92
CA SER A 225 -2.85 -10.43 0.43
C SER A 225 -1.50 -10.12 1.12
N GLU A 226 -0.40 -10.70 0.62
CA GLU A 226 0.97 -10.50 1.13
C GLU A 226 1.77 -9.41 0.40
N PHE A 227 1.23 -8.74 -0.63
CA PHE A 227 1.91 -7.62 -1.30
C PHE A 227 2.02 -6.39 -0.38
N ARG A 228 3.03 -6.40 0.49
CA ARG A 228 3.68 -5.19 0.98
C ARG A 228 4.25 -4.47 -0.24
N ALA A 229 3.94 -3.18 -0.37
CA ALA A 229 4.61 -2.31 -1.33
C ALA A 229 6.13 -2.53 -1.24
N PRO A 230 6.86 -2.59 -2.38
CA PRO A 230 8.30 -2.83 -2.37
C PRO A 230 8.98 -1.84 -1.43
N GLY A 231 9.88 -2.38 -0.59
CA GLY A 231 10.62 -1.65 0.43
C GLY A 231 11.50 -0.55 -0.18
N GLY A 232 10.91 0.62 -0.41
CA GLY A 232 11.61 1.89 -0.52
C GLY A 232 11.62 2.57 0.84
N LYS A 233 12.72 3.22 1.20
CA LYS A 233 12.82 4.15 2.33
C LYS A 233 11.51 4.94 2.44
N LEU A 234 10.83 4.89 3.60
CA LEU A 234 9.78 5.86 3.91
C LEU A 234 10.45 7.24 3.92
N LEU A 235 10.42 7.94 2.78
CA LEU A 235 10.51 9.38 2.80
C LEU A 235 9.32 9.83 3.65
N CYS A 236 9.60 10.62 4.68
CA CYS A 236 8.59 11.19 5.56
C CYS A 236 7.76 12.19 4.75
N PHE A 237 6.76 11.69 4.02
CA PHE A 237 5.84 12.53 3.27
C PHE A 237 4.85 13.17 4.23
N THR A 238 4.65 14.48 4.11
CA THR A 238 3.76 15.25 5.00
C THR A 238 2.32 15.31 4.50
N GLY A 239 2.02 14.83 3.29
CA GLY A 239 0.68 14.79 2.72
C GLY A 239 0.37 13.50 1.97
N ARG A 240 -0.34 12.54 2.57
CA ARG A 240 -0.70 11.25 1.94
C ARG A 240 -2.18 10.97 2.04
N VAL A 241 -2.83 10.82 0.89
CA VAL A 241 -4.20 10.33 0.78
C VAL A 241 -4.16 8.93 0.16
N SER A 242 -4.70 7.95 0.88
CA SER A 242 -4.79 6.58 0.39
C SER A 242 -6.10 5.89 0.75
N ALA A 243 -6.73 5.24 -0.22
CA ALA A 243 -7.83 4.32 0.02
C ALA A 243 -7.52 2.93 -0.54
N ARG A 244 -7.89 1.86 0.19
CA ARG A 244 -7.62 0.48 -0.19
C ARG A 244 -8.82 -0.43 0.10
N ASN A 245 -9.17 -1.26 -0.88
CA ASN A 245 -10.23 -2.24 -0.77
C ASN A 245 -11.56 -1.60 -0.34
N CYS A 246 -11.95 -0.45 -0.91
CA CYS A 246 -13.19 0.25 -0.54
C CYS A 246 -14.25 0.10 -1.65
N PRO A 247 -14.89 -1.07 -1.84
CA PRO A 247 -15.79 -1.32 -2.97
C PRO A 247 -17.08 -0.48 -2.94
N SER A 248 -17.47 0.01 -1.77
CA SER A 248 -18.65 0.85 -1.57
C SER A 248 -18.36 2.34 -1.76
N LEU A 249 -17.09 2.76 -1.68
CA LEU A 249 -16.70 4.17 -1.73
C LEU A 249 -16.95 4.75 -3.12
N LYS A 250 -17.91 5.67 -3.26
CA LYS A 250 -18.28 6.27 -4.56
C LYS A 250 -17.36 7.41 -4.98
N SER A 251 -16.92 8.23 -4.04
CA SER A 251 -16.00 9.35 -4.26
C SER A 251 -15.04 9.53 -3.09
N LEU A 252 -13.87 10.15 -3.33
CA LEU A 252 -12.83 10.27 -2.31
C LEU A 252 -12.95 11.56 -1.49
N PHE A 253 -13.17 12.68 -2.17
CA PHE A 253 -13.37 13.98 -1.52
C PHE A 253 -14.34 14.86 -2.33
N PRO A 254 -15.06 15.78 -1.68
CA PRO A 254 -15.81 16.80 -2.38
C PRO A 254 -14.86 17.91 -2.91
N ALA A 255 -15.35 18.72 -3.85
CA ALA A 255 -14.52 19.71 -4.54
C ALA A 255 -13.90 20.78 -3.61
N SER A 256 -14.63 21.25 -2.61
CA SER A 256 -14.12 22.16 -1.57
C SER A 256 -12.88 21.63 -0.85
N VAL A 257 -12.89 20.35 -0.45
CA VAL A 257 -11.75 19.68 0.19
C VAL A 257 -10.60 19.53 -0.80
N ALA A 258 -10.88 19.15 -2.05
CA ALA A 258 -9.85 19.04 -3.10
C ALA A 258 -9.05 20.33 -3.28
N LEU A 259 -9.73 21.48 -3.29
CA LEU A 259 -9.13 22.81 -3.41
C LEU A 259 -8.26 23.16 -2.19
N GLY A 260 -8.58 22.60 -1.03
CA GLY A 260 -7.87 22.80 0.24
C GLY A 260 -6.67 21.88 0.47
N LEU A 261 -6.18 21.13 -0.53
CA LEU A 261 -5.08 20.17 -0.38
C LEU A 261 -3.74 20.59 -1.05
N PRO A 262 -3.19 21.81 -0.81
CA PRO A 262 -1.91 22.22 -1.42
C PRO A 262 -0.69 21.46 -0.86
N HIS A 263 -0.89 20.69 0.22
CA HIS A 263 0.14 19.89 0.88
C HIS A 263 0.19 18.43 0.42
N LEU A 264 -0.74 17.99 -0.44
CA LEU A 264 -0.77 16.62 -0.92
C LEU A 264 0.54 16.29 -1.66
N GLU A 265 1.19 15.21 -1.23
CA GLU A 265 2.43 14.71 -1.83
C GLU A 265 2.18 13.36 -2.55
N GLU A 266 1.18 12.61 -2.11
CA GLU A 266 0.86 11.28 -2.62
C GLU A 266 -0.65 10.97 -2.59
N LEU A 267 -1.20 10.57 -3.74
CA LEU A 267 -2.58 10.05 -3.88
C LEU A 267 -2.54 8.58 -4.33
N LYS A 268 -3.21 7.69 -3.59
CA LYS A 268 -3.14 6.24 -3.77
C LYS A 268 -4.50 5.57 -3.62
N LEU A 269 -5.09 5.03 -4.68
CA LEU A 269 -6.34 4.27 -4.63
C LEU A 269 -6.12 2.84 -5.14
N TYR A 270 -6.56 1.85 -4.37
CA TYR A 270 -6.42 0.42 -4.70
C TYR A 270 -7.74 -0.32 -4.47
N CYS A 271 -8.28 -1.00 -5.48
CA CYS A 271 -9.48 -1.85 -5.32
C CYS A 271 -10.68 -1.12 -4.68
N CYS A 272 -10.95 0.11 -5.10
CA CYS A 272 -12.07 0.90 -4.60
C CYS A 272 -13.19 1.01 -5.66
N GLY A 273 -14.43 1.18 -5.21
CA GLY A 273 -15.61 1.38 -6.07
C GLY A 273 -15.81 2.83 -6.51
N VAL A 274 -14.75 3.63 -6.49
CA VAL A 274 -14.79 5.07 -6.75
C VAL A 274 -15.19 5.31 -8.20
N GLU A 275 -16.25 6.08 -8.40
CA GLU A 275 -16.75 6.50 -9.72
C GLU A 275 -16.09 7.81 -10.17
N GLU A 276 -15.80 8.69 -9.23
CA GLU A 276 -15.13 9.97 -9.43
C GLU A 276 -14.19 10.26 -8.25
N ILE A 277 -12.98 10.76 -8.52
CA ILE A 277 -12.04 11.07 -7.44
C ILE A 277 -12.58 12.25 -6.61
N VAL A 278 -13.09 13.27 -7.30
CA VAL A 278 -13.63 14.49 -6.75
C VAL A 278 -15.13 14.55 -7.03
N ALA A 279 -15.95 14.60 -6.00
CA ALA A 279 -17.40 14.76 -6.15
C ALA A 279 -17.78 16.18 -6.57
N GLU A 280 -18.83 16.30 -7.38
CA GLU A 280 -19.44 17.58 -7.75
C GLU A 280 -20.12 18.27 -6.54
N GLU A 281 -19.97 19.59 -6.45
CA GLU A 281 -20.64 20.42 -5.45
C GLU A 281 -21.36 21.57 -6.16
N GLU A 282 -22.64 21.77 -5.86
CA GLU A 282 -23.51 22.78 -6.52
C GLU A 282 -22.99 24.22 -6.39
N ARG A 283 -22.11 24.50 -5.43
CA ARG A 283 -21.63 25.85 -5.09
C ARG A 283 -20.34 26.25 -5.78
N LEU A 284 -19.68 25.35 -6.54
CA LEU A 284 -18.50 25.72 -7.31
C LEU A 284 -18.91 26.24 -8.69
N GLY A 285 -18.29 27.34 -9.14
CA GLY A 285 -18.54 27.92 -10.46
C GLY A 285 -18.25 26.95 -11.62
N GLU A 286 -18.60 27.37 -12.84
CA GLU A 286 -18.72 26.50 -14.03
C GLU A 286 -17.46 25.71 -14.47
N ALA A 287 -16.28 25.98 -13.89
CA ALA A 287 -15.06 25.19 -14.12
C ALA A 287 -14.01 25.35 -13.00
N PRO A 288 -14.01 24.49 -11.96
CA PRO A 288 -13.01 24.57 -10.90
C PRO A 288 -11.58 24.26 -11.40
N LYS A 289 -10.61 24.91 -10.76
CA LYS A 289 -9.17 24.68 -10.98
C LYS A 289 -8.55 23.99 -9.76
N PHE A 290 -8.20 22.73 -9.91
CA PHE A 290 -7.52 21.94 -8.88
C PHE A 290 -6.01 22.00 -9.08
N VAL A 291 -5.27 22.49 -8.08
CA VAL A 291 -3.81 22.62 -8.14
C VAL A 291 -3.18 21.79 -7.04
N PHE A 292 -2.34 20.82 -7.43
CA PHE A 292 -1.63 19.92 -6.52
C PHE A 292 -0.11 20.17 -6.60
N PRO A 293 0.40 21.24 -5.98
CA PRO A 293 1.75 21.75 -6.24
C PRO A 293 2.87 20.87 -5.67
N LYS A 294 2.55 19.94 -4.76
CA LYS A 294 3.51 19.05 -4.11
C LYS A 294 3.34 17.58 -4.48
N THR A 295 2.28 17.20 -5.21
CA THR A 295 2.00 15.79 -5.48
C THR A 295 3.05 15.22 -6.42
N SER A 296 3.83 14.28 -5.88
CA SER A 296 4.92 13.60 -6.59
C SER A 296 4.54 12.21 -7.07
N SER A 297 3.51 11.60 -6.48
CA SER A 297 3.05 10.25 -6.80
C SER A 297 1.53 10.17 -6.88
N PHE A 298 1.03 9.64 -8.00
CA PHE A 298 -0.39 9.42 -8.27
C PHE A 298 -0.61 7.97 -8.73
N ILE A 299 -1.30 7.17 -7.93
CA ILE A 299 -1.49 5.73 -8.18
C ILE A 299 -2.96 5.37 -8.04
N LEU A 300 -3.53 4.82 -9.11
CA LEU A 300 -4.87 4.28 -9.21
C LEU A 300 -4.76 2.85 -9.72
N TRP A 301 -5.19 1.89 -8.92
CA TRP A 301 -5.10 0.49 -9.27
C TRP A 301 -6.42 -0.22 -9.04
N HIS A 302 -6.90 -0.88 -10.10
CA HIS A 302 -8.11 -1.68 -10.09
C HIS A 302 -9.32 -0.89 -9.55
N LEU A 303 -9.71 0.14 -10.30
CA LEU A 303 -10.88 0.97 -10.03
C LEU A 303 -11.88 0.78 -11.18
N PRO A 304 -12.64 -0.34 -11.18
CA PRO A 304 -13.44 -0.74 -12.34
C PRO A 304 -14.60 0.22 -12.64
N LYS A 305 -15.04 1.01 -11.66
CA LYS A 305 -16.16 1.96 -11.81
C LYS A 305 -15.71 3.41 -12.06
N LEU A 306 -14.40 3.68 -12.05
CA LEU A 306 -13.89 5.05 -12.16
C LEU A 306 -14.16 5.58 -13.57
N LYS A 307 -14.85 6.71 -13.65
CA LYS A 307 -15.25 7.37 -14.90
C LYS A 307 -14.49 8.66 -15.17
N SER A 308 -14.16 9.42 -14.12
CA SER A 308 -13.55 10.74 -14.26
C SER A 308 -12.76 11.17 -13.02
N PHE A 309 -11.92 12.20 -13.16
CA PHE A 309 -11.35 12.88 -12.01
C PHE A 309 -12.41 13.70 -11.27
N TYR A 310 -13.20 14.47 -12.04
CA TYR A 310 -14.33 15.29 -11.59
C TYR A 310 -15.42 15.22 -12.67
N PRO A 311 -16.72 15.07 -12.32
CA PRO A 311 -17.80 14.90 -13.29
C PRO A 311 -18.02 16.08 -14.25
N GLY A 312 -17.80 17.31 -13.77
CA GLY A 312 -17.95 18.54 -14.53
C GLY A 312 -16.70 18.95 -15.32
N ARG A 313 -16.79 20.07 -16.05
CA ARG A 313 -15.61 20.69 -16.66
C ARG A 313 -14.66 21.16 -15.57
N HIS A 314 -13.38 20.84 -15.68
CA HIS A 314 -12.39 21.29 -14.71
C HIS A 314 -11.01 21.41 -15.32
N THR A 315 -10.07 21.97 -14.55
CA THR A 315 -8.65 21.93 -14.87
C THR A 315 -7.89 21.37 -13.68
N SER A 316 -6.94 20.47 -13.93
CA SER A 316 -6.06 19.91 -12.90
C SER A 316 -4.58 20.16 -13.24
N GLU A 317 -3.81 20.64 -12.26
CA GLU A 317 -2.38 20.94 -12.42
C GLU A 317 -1.52 20.13 -11.44
N TRP A 318 -0.51 19.45 -11.99
CA TRP A 318 0.37 18.52 -11.29
C TRP A 318 1.86 18.84 -11.57
N PRO A 319 2.35 20.02 -11.18
CA PRO A 319 3.63 20.57 -11.68
C PRO A 319 4.88 19.79 -11.28
N VAL A 320 4.82 18.97 -10.23
CA VAL A 320 5.96 18.20 -9.70
C VAL A 320 5.73 16.69 -9.70
N LEU A 321 4.75 16.22 -10.48
CA LEU A 321 4.39 14.81 -10.55
C LEU A 321 5.49 14.00 -11.22
N LYS A 322 6.03 13.02 -10.48
CA LYS A 322 7.18 12.18 -10.89
C LYS A 322 6.77 10.75 -11.20
N LYS A 323 5.71 10.26 -10.55
CA LYS A 323 5.24 8.88 -10.64
C LYS A 323 3.75 8.82 -10.95
N ILE A 324 3.40 8.14 -12.03
CA ILE A 324 2.01 7.83 -12.40
C ILE A 324 1.84 6.32 -12.59
N ASP A 325 0.83 5.78 -11.92
CA ASP A 325 0.31 4.44 -12.19
C ASP A 325 -1.22 4.49 -12.29
N VAL A 326 -1.77 4.25 -13.48
CA VAL A 326 -3.20 4.08 -13.66
C VAL A 326 -3.42 2.75 -14.37
N SER A 327 -3.76 1.73 -13.58
CA SER A 327 -3.82 0.34 -14.04
C SER A 327 -5.18 -0.27 -13.70
N ARG A 328 -5.76 -1.03 -14.64
CA ARG A 328 -7.10 -1.67 -14.47
C ARG A 328 -8.19 -0.66 -14.09
N CYS A 329 -8.25 0.45 -14.81
CA CYS A 329 -9.27 1.50 -14.70
C CYS A 329 -9.91 1.66 -16.09
N ASP A 330 -10.80 0.74 -16.45
CA ASP A 330 -11.11 0.45 -17.87
C ASP A 330 -11.89 1.58 -18.58
N GLU A 331 -12.71 2.30 -17.81
CA GLU A 331 -13.57 3.40 -18.31
C GLU A 331 -12.84 4.74 -18.43
N VAL A 332 -11.62 4.88 -17.87
CA VAL A 332 -10.94 6.19 -17.83
C VAL A 332 -9.94 6.39 -18.97
N PRO A 333 -10.08 7.46 -19.75
CA PRO A 333 -9.07 7.84 -20.72
C PRO A 333 -7.88 8.56 -20.04
N VAL A 334 -6.78 7.85 -19.80
CA VAL A 334 -5.57 8.43 -19.16
C VAL A 334 -4.68 9.16 -20.18
N PHE A 335 -4.51 8.56 -21.36
CA PHE A 335 -3.61 9.03 -22.41
C PHE A 335 -4.35 9.69 -23.60
N ASP A 336 -5.64 9.99 -23.47
CA ASP A 336 -6.35 10.69 -24.55
C ASP A 336 -6.08 12.20 -24.51
N LEU A 337 -5.96 12.79 -25.70
CA LEU A 337 -5.78 14.23 -25.85
C LEU A 337 -7.10 14.95 -25.52
N GLU A 338 -7.00 16.17 -24.97
CA GLU A 338 -8.14 17.07 -24.83
C GLU A 338 -8.72 17.34 -26.22
N GLN A 339 -9.88 16.75 -26.55
CA GLN A 339 -10.59 17.03 -27.80
C GLN A 339 -11.72 18.03 -27.55
N ASP A 340 -11.58 19.22 -28.09
CA ASP A 340 -12.66 20.20 -28.19
C ASP A 340 -13.60 19.79 -29.33
N GLN A 341 -14.65 19.01 -29.06
CA GLN A 341 -15.73 18.84 -30.04
C GLN A 341 -17.14 18.95 -29.43
N LEU A 342 -17.82 20.03 -29.87
CA LEU A 342 -19.27 20.18 -30.03
C LEU A 342 -20.17 19.43 -29.04
N GLY A 343 -20.38 19.98 -27.85
CA GLY A 343 -21.66 19.92 -27.13
C GLY A 343 -22.23 18.54 -26.73
N ILE A 344 -21.47 17.46 -26.89
CA ILE A 344 -21.80 16.12 -26.39
C ILE A 344 -20.87 15.89 -25.18
N GLN A 345 -21.37 15.34 -24.07
CA GLN A 345 -20.55 15.00 -22.89
C GLN A 345 -19.43 14.02 -23.30
N ILE A 346 -18.27 14.55 -23.68
CA ILE A 346 -17.04 13.79 -23.90
C ILE A 346 -16.32 13.78 -22.55
N GLN A 347 -16.06 12.59 -22.00
CA GLN A 347 -15.28 12.40 -20.78
C GLN A 347 -13.92 13.13 -20.93
N GLN A 348 -13.62 14.03 -20.01
CA GLN A 348 -12.31 14.70 -19.94
C GLN A 348 -11.25 13.69 -19.43
N PRO A 349 -10.00 13.75 -19.94
CA PRO A 349 -8.92 12.94 -19.37
C PRO A 349 -8.66 13.33 -17.91
N LEU A 350 -8.05 12.45 -17.12
CA LEU A 350 -7.77 12.71 -15.70
C LEU A 350 -6.93 13.97 -15.47
N PHE A 351 -6.03 14.27 -16.40
CA PHE A 351 -5.17 15.45 -16.42
C PHE A 351 -4.55 15.62 -17.81
N SER A 352 -4.03 16.82 -18.10
CA SER A 352 -3.31 17.09 -19.34
C SER A 352 -1.96 16.34 -19.35
N PHE A 353 -1.92 15.13 -19.94
CA PHE A 353 -0.74 14.26 -19.92
C PHE A 353 0.52 14.95 -20.46
N GLU A 354 0.41 15.74 -21.54
CA GLU A 354 1.52 16.50 -22.13
C GLU A 354 2.21 17.46 -21.16
N LYS A 355 1.47 18.02 -20.19
CA LYS A 355 2.05 18.91 -19.17
C LYS A 355 2.78 18.14 -18.07
N VAL A 356 2.44 16.86 -17.89
CA VAL A 356 2.96 16.01 -16.82
C VAL A 356 4.17 15.20 -17.25
N ILE A 357 4.15 14.61 -18.46
CA ILE A 357 5.22 13.73 -18.97
C ILE A 357 6.64 14.30 -18.77
N PRO A 358 6.92 15.59 -19.05
CA PRO A 358 8.28 16.14 -18.95
C PRO A 358 8.89 16.08 -17.54
N ASN A 359 8.09 15.80 -16.51
CA ASN A 359 8.54 15.69 -15.12
C ASN A 359 8.56 14.25 -14.59
N LEU A 360 8.07 13.27 -15.37
CA LEU A 360 7.98 11.89 -14.92
C LEU A 360 9.35 11.21 -14.86
N GLU A 361 9.61 10.56 -13.73
CA GLU A 361 10.77 9.72 -13.48
C GLU A 361 10.39 8.24 -13.51
N GLU A 362 9.13 7.91 -13.17
CA GLU A 362 8.58 6.55 -13.13
C GLU A 362 7.18 6.49 -13.77
N LEU A 363 6.99 5.57 -14.71
CA LEU A 363 5.74 5.41 -15.48
C LEU A 363 5.31 3.95 -15.48
N TYR A 364 4.01 3.71 -15.23
CA TYR A 364 3.41 2.40 -15.36
C TYR A 364 2.52 2.38 -16.59
N LEU A 365 2.63 1.33 -17.39
CA LEU A 365 1.80 1.11 -18.57
C LEU A 365 1.12 -0.25 -18.47
N ASN A 366 -0.17 -0.26 -18.81
CA ASN A 366 -0.90 -1.47 -19.17
C ASN A 366 -0.91 -1.65 -20.70
N VAL A 367 -1.48 -2.75 -21.20
CA VAL A 367 -1.54 -3.05 -22.64
C VAL A 367 -2.18 -1.92 -23.45
N LYS A 368 -3.33 -1.40 -23.01
CA LYS A 368 -4.09 -0.35 -23.72
C LYS A 368 -3.27 0.94 -23.85
N ASP A 369 -2.65 1.35 -22.76
CA ASP A 369 -1.88 2.58 -22.68
C ASP A 369 -0.55 2.47 -23.43
N ALA A 370 0.09 1.30 -23.34
CA ALA A 370 1.32 1.04 -24.06
C ALA A 370 1.13 1.12 -25.58
N VAL A 371 0.01 0.60 -26.11
CA VAL A 371 -0.32 0.73 -27.54
C VAL A 371 -0.43 2.20 -27.96
N LYS A 372 -1.10 3.04 -27.16
CA LYS A 372 -1.24 4.48 -27.43
C LYS A 372 0.10 5.20 -27.44
N VAL A 373 0.95 4.92 -26.44
CA VAL A 373 2.31 5.50 -26.36
C VAL A 373 3.16 5.05 -27.54
N CYS A 374 3.04 3.80 -27.98
CA CYS A 374 3.79 3.26 -29.13
C CYS A 374 3.37 3.85 -30.47
N GLN A 375 2.07 4.15 -30.65
CA GLN A 375 1.51 4.65 -31.91
C GLN A 375 1.97 6.05 -32.32
N GLY A 376 2.87 6.70 -31.57
CA GLY A 376 3.38 8.02 -31.98
C GLY A 376 2.69 9.20 -31.31
N GLN A 377 1.71 8.96 -30.42
CA GLN A 377 0.87 10.03 -29.88
C GLN A 377 1.67 11.14 -29.17
N PHE A 378 2.78 10.79 -28.52
CA PHE A 378 3.65 11.73 -27.79
C PHE A 378 5.07 11.69 -28.34
N SER A 379 5.74 12.83 -28.53
CA SER A 379 7.16 12.84 -28.92
C SER A 379 8.01 12.08 -27.90
N ALA A 380 8.97 11.26 -28.37
CA ALA A 380 9.89 10.54 -27.50
C ALA A 380 10.71 11.48 -26.59
N ASP A 381 10.98 12.70 -27.04
CA ASP A 381 11.70 13.73 -26.27
C ASP A 381 10.98 14.16 -24.99
N LEU A 382 9.65 13.95 -24.91
CA LEU A 382 8.90 14.26 -23.70
C LEU A 382 9.32 13.37 -22.52
N PHE A 383 9.75 12.13 -22.78
CA PHE A 383 10.14 11.15 -21.77
C PHE A 383 11.59 11.29 -21.28
N HIS A 384 12.26 12.43 -21.53
CA HIS A 384 13.69 12.61 -21.23
C HIS A 384 14.08 12.45 -19.75
N LYS A 385 13.17 12.64 -18.78
CA LYS A 385 13.44 12.40 -17.35
C LYS A 385 13.10 10.98 -16.89
N LEU A 386 12.42 10.19 -17.72
CA LEU A 386 11.94 8.87 -17.33
C LEU A 386 13.12 7.90 -17.19
N ARG A 387 13.22 7.27 -16.02
CA ARG A 387 14.27 6.30 -15.69
C ARG A 387 13.72 4.92 -15.40
N VAL A 388 12.48 4.85 -14.92
CA VAL A 388 11.83 3.60 -14.50
C VAL A 388 10.56 3.39 -15.32
N LEU A 389 10.50 2.28 -16.04
CA LEU A 389 9.30 1.83 -16.74
C LEU A 389 8.76 0.57 -16.07
N THR A 390 7.49 0.57 -15.71
CA THR A 390 6.79 -0.61 -15.20
C THR A 390 5.73 -1.06 -16.19
N LEU A 391 5.82 -2.31 -16.63
CA LEU A 391 4.88 -2.93 -17.55
C LEU A 391 4.01 -3.92 -16.76
N ARG A 392 2.69 -3.72 -16.78
CA ARG A 392 1.76 -4.48 -15.95
C ARG A 392 0.56 -5.01 -16.73
N CYS A 393 0.09 -6.22 -16.39
CA CYS A 393 -1.10 -6.84 -17.00
C CYS A 393 -0.95 -7.11 -18.50
N PHE A 394 0.19 -7.65 -18.93
CA PHE A 394 0.42 -8.02 -20.32
C PHE A 394 0.14 -9.51 -20.58
N ASP A 395 -0.72 -9.80 -21.56
CA ASP A 395 -0.98 -11.17 -22.03
C ASP A 395 0.08 -11.65 -23.03
N ALA A 396 0.68 -10.72 -23.76
CA ALA A 396 1.78 -10.95 -24.69
C ALA A 396 2.96 -10.06 -24.33
N ALA A 397 4.17 -10.52 -24.66
CA ALA A 397 5.38 -9.82 -24.30
C ALA A 397 5.44 -8.40 -24.92
N PRO A 398 5.76 -7.36 -24.13
CA PRO A 398 5.57 -5.97 -24.50
C PRO A 398 6.69 -5.38 -25.38
N PHE A 399 6.96 -6.00 -26.54
CA PHE A 399 7.98 -5.49 -27.48
C PHE A 399 7.47 -4.37 -28.37
N GLY A 400 8.38 -3.49 -28.78
CA GLY A 400 8.15 -2.23 -29.48
C GLY A 400 8.00 -1.02 -28.55
N ILE A 401 7.69 -1.26 -27.27
CA ILE A 401 7.43 -0.20 -26.28
C ILE A 401 8.73 0.48 -25.83
N LEU A 402 9.84 -0.27 -25.78
CA LEU A 402 11.09 0.22 -25.21
C LEU A 402 11.74 1.34 -26.03
N ASN A 403 11.53 1.38 -27.36
CA ASN A 403 12.13 2.36 -28.28
C ASN A 403 11.86 3.82 -27.91
N ARG A 404 10.81 4.09 -27.15
CA ARG A 404 10.38 5.44 -26.81
C ARG A 404 11.10 6.02 -25.59
N PHE A 405 11.83 5.19 -24.85
CA PHE A 405 12.33 5.52 -23.51
C PHE A 405 13.86 5.51 -23.45
N HIS A 406 14.48 6.46 -24.16
CA HIS A 406 15.93 6.47 -24.38
C HIS A 406 16.79 6.63 -23.10
N ASN A 407 16.25 7.17 -22.01
CA ASN A 407 16.97 7.40 -20.75
C ASN A 407 16.62 6.39 -19.64
N MET A 408 15.93 5.30 -20.00
CA MET A 408 15.52 4.27 -19.05
C MET A 408 16.72 3.46 -18.51
N GLU A 409 16.73 3.26 -17.20
CA GLU A 409 17.76 2.49 -16.47
C GLU A 409 17.16 1.27 -15.76
N LYS A 410 15.86 1.29 -15.45
CA LYS A 410 15.15 0.22 -14.75
C LYS A 410 13.88 -0.19 -15.49
N LEU A 411 13.76 -1.50 -15.74
CA LEU A 411 12.56 -2.13 -16.27
C LEU A 411 11.94 -3.04 -15.20
N VAL A 412 10.67 -2.82 -14.90
CA VAL A 412 9.87 -3.67 -14.02
C VAL A 412 8.78 -4.31 -14.87
N VAL A 413 8.63 -5.63 -14.79
CA VAL A 413 7.52 -6.34 -15.45
C VAL A 413 6.76 -7.13 -14.40
N THR A 414 5.47 -6.85 -14.29
CA THR A 414 4.69 -7.39 -13.18
C THR A 414 3.27 -7.79 -13.56
N HIS A 415 2.73 -8.82 -12.91
CA HIS A 415 1.36 -9.31 -13.14
C HIS A 415 1.05 -9.54 -14.63
N SER A 416 1.92 -10.26 -15.33
CA SER A 416 1.80 -10.55 -16.77
C SER A 416 1.87 -12.06 -17.03
N TYR A 417 1.29 -12.52 -18.15
CA TYR A 417 0.93 -13.93 -18.39
C TYR A 417 1.55 -14.52 -19.67
N PHE A 418 2.67 -13.94 -20.12
CA PHE A 418 3.40 -14.44 -21.29
C PHE A 418 4.53 -15.41 -20.87
N LYS A 419 4.94 -16.28 -21.81
CA LYS A 419 5.95 -17.32 -21.57
C LYS A 419 7.40 -16.86 -21.69
N GLU A 420 7.64 -15.79 -22.45
CA GLU A 420 8.98 -15.31 -22.80
C GLU A 420 9.05 -13.79 -22.71
N LEU A 421 10.07 -13.23 -22.04
CA LEU A 421 10.20 -11.78 -21.83
C LEU A 421 11.02 -11.04 -22.89
N PHE A 422 11.99 -11.65 -23.57
CA PHE A 422 12.75 -11.03 -24.70
C PHE A 422 12.86 -12.02 -25.87
N PRO A 423 12.44 -11.68 -27.11
CA PRO A 423 12.40 -12.60 -28.23
C PRO A 423 13.74 -12.56 -28.99
N CYS A 424 14.00 -13.54 -29.86
CA CYS A 424 15.24 -13.57 -30.66
C CYS A 424 15.30 -12.56 -31.84
N GLN A 425 14.33 -11.64 -31.97
CA GLN A 425 14.22 -10.70 -33.11
C GLN A 425 13.87 -9.30 -32.61
N LEU A 426 14.83 -8.64 -31.97
CA LEU A 426 14.71 -7.24 -31.58
C LEU A 426 14.98 -6.32 -32.78
N VAL A 427 14.36 -5.14 -32.76
CA VAL A 427 14.66 -4.06 -33.73
C VAL A 427 15.86 -3.25 -33.21
N ASP A 428 16.71 -2.72 -34.10
CA ASP A 428 17.96 -1.99 -33.76
C ASP A 428 17.76 -0.89 -32.68
N GLU A 429 16.61 -0.20 -32.69
CA GLU A 429 16.26 0.83 -31.70
C GLU A 429 16.04 0.26 -30.28
N GLU A 430 15.56 -0.98 -30.16
CA GLU A 430 15.29 -1.63 -28.86
C GLU A 430 16.59 -2.08 -28.23
N GLU A 431 17.54 -2.51 -29.05
CA GLU A 431 18.87 -2.93 -28.61
C GLU A 431 19.56 -1.79 -27.84
N HIS A 432 19.49 -0.55 -28.35
CA HIS A 432 20.08 0.61 -27.67
C HIS A 432 19.45 0.90 -26.30
N THR A 433 18.16 0.66 -26.15
CA THR A 433 17.45 0.88 -24.89
C THR A 433 17.75 -0.25 -23.90
N LEU A 434 17.69 -1.51 -24.36
CA LEU A 434 18.03 -2.69 -23.57
C LEU A 434 19.47 -2.64 -23.03
N ALA A 435 20.42 -2.16 -23.84
CA ALA A 435 21.82 -1.99 -23.43
C ALA A 435 21.99 -1.03 -22.23
N ARG A 436 21.05 -0.13 -21.98
CA ARG A 436 21.10 0.86 -20.88
C ARG A 436 20.47 0.35 -19.59
N ILE A 437 19.70 -0.73 -19.67
CA ILE A 437 19.01 -1.29 -18.51
C ILE A 437 20.06 -1.84 -17.53
N ARG A 438 20.05 -1.28 -16.32
CA ARG A 438 20.89 -1.68 -15.19
C ARG A 438 20.11 -2.52 -14.19
N CYS A 439 18.79 -2.38 -14.14
CA CYS A 439 17.94 -3.10 -13.20
C CYS A 439 16.74 -3.73 -13.91
N LEU A 440 16.58 -5.04 -13.75
CA LEU A 440 15.45 -5.80 -14.24
C LEU A 440 14.75 -6.45 -13.05
N GLU A 441 13.47 -6.13 -12.88
CA GLU A 441 12.63 -6.65 -11.79
C GLU A 441 11.41 -7.36 -12.38
N LEU A 442 11.30 -8.66 -12.11
CA LEU A 442 10.24 -9.54 -12.60
C LEU A 442 9.40 -9.99 -11.42
N VAL A 443 8.12 -9.60 -11.40
CA VAL A 443 7.28 -9.78 -10.21
C VAL A 443 5.94 -10.35 -10.58
N TYR A 444 5.63 -11.55 -10.10
CA TYR A 444 4.36 -12.22 -10.34
C TYR A 444 4.12 -12.44 -11.84
N LEU A 445 4.93 -13.32 -12.43
CA LEU A 445 4.84 -13.74 -13.83
C LEU A 445 4.64 -15.27 -13.87
N PRO A 446 3.41 -15.75 -13.58
CA PRO A 446 3.16 -17.17 -13.31
C PRO A 446 3.46 -18.08 -14.51
N ASP A 447 3.26 -17.57 -15.74
CA ASP A 447 3.45 -18.33 -16.97
C ASP A 447 4.85 -18.15 -17.60
N LEU A 448 5.72 -17.33 -17.00
CA LEU A 448 7.05 -17.05 -17.55
C LEU A 448 7.93 -18.29 -17.45
N GLU A 449 8.19 -18.93 -18.59
CA GLU A 449 9.06 -20.11 -18.67
C GLU A 449 10.53 -19.71 -18.83
N LYS A 450 10.79 -18.58 -19.52
CA LYS A 450 12.15 -18.08 -19.82
C LYS A 450 12.18 -16.55 -19.85
N ILE A 451 13.28 -15.95 -19.36
CA ILE A 451 13.49 -14.50 -19.49
C ILE A 451 13.86 -14.15 -20.94
N TRP A 452 14.78 -14.88 -21.56
CA TRP A 452 15.09 -14.78 -23.00
C TRP A 452 15.55 -16.14 -23.54
N ASN A 453 15.49 -16.30 -24.86
CA ASN A 453 16.05 -17.47 -25.54
C ASN A 453 17.55 -17.28 -25.83
N GLN A 454 18.24 -18.36 -26.21
CA GLN A 454 19.67 -18.33 -26.51
C GLN A 454 19.95 -17.48 -27.78
N ASP A 455 20.20 -16.20 -27.55
CA ASP A 455 20.50 -15.20 -28.57
C ASP A 455 21.73 -14.39 -28.11
N LEU A 456 22.81 -14.49 -28.89
CA LEU A 456 24.08 -13.83 -28.61
C LEU A 456 23.95 -12.30 -28.49
N ARG A 457 22.97 -11.69 -29.16
CA ARG A 457 22.72 -10.24 -29.08
C ARG A 457 22.10 -9.87 -27.75
N VAL A 458 21.02 -10.55 -27.37
CA VAL A 458 20.35 -10.33 -26.07
C VAL A 458 21.32 -10.63 -24.93
N ASP A 459 22.12 -11.70 -25.06
CA ASP A 459 23.19 -12.03 -24.11
C ASP A 459 24.19 -10.87 -23.93
N GLN A 460 24.56 -10.17 -25.02
CA GLN A 460 25.47 -9.03 -24.96
C GLN A 460 24.81 -7.80 -24.31
N LEU A 461 23.53 -7.55 -24.61
CA LEU A 461 22.77 -6.42 -24.07
C LEU A 461 22.58 -6.54 -22.55
N LEU A 462 22.28 -7.75 -22.06
CA LEU A 462 22.05 -8.01 -20.64
C LEU A 462 23.35 -8.08 -19.80
N GLN A 463 24.54 -8.00 -20.41
CA GLN A 463 25.80 -7.91 -19.63
C GLN A 463 25.91 -6.64 -18.80
N ASN A 464 25.21 -5.57 -19.21
CA ASN A 464 25.18 -4.29 -18.51
C ASN A 464 24.29 -4.30 -17.27
N LEU A 465 23.52 -5.38 -17.06
CA LEU A 465 22.62 -5.52 -15.93
C LEU A 465 23.43 -5.57 -14.62
N GLU A 466 23.09 -4.67 -13.70
CA GLU A 466 23.71 -4.55 -12.37
C GLU A 466 22.87 -5.25 -11.30
N THR A 467 21.55 -5.32 -11.49
CA THR A 467 20.61 -5.95 -10.56
C THR A 467 19.54 -6.76 -11.31
N LEU A 468 19.34 -8.00 -10.88
CA LEU A 468 18.26 -8.88 -11.32
C LEU A 468 17.45 -9.37 -10.11
N GLU A 469 16.16 -9.05 -10.10
CA GLU A 469 15.22 -9.49 -9.07
C GLU A 469 14.07 -10.26 -9.73
N VAL A 470 13.82 -11.48 -9.26
CA VAL A 470 12.76 -12.36 -9.77
C VAL A 470 11.92 -12.86 -8.61
N LEU A 471 10.64 -12.49 -8.57
CA LEU A 471 9.73 -12.78 -7.47
C LEU A 471 8.46 -13.43 -8.01
N SER A 472 8.05 -14.56 -7.45
CA SER A 472 6.81 -15.27 -7.80
C SER A 472 6.66 -15.52 -9.31
N CYS A 473 7.70 -16.05 -9.95
CA CYS A 473 7.69 -16.47 -11.36
C CYS A 473 7.59 -18.00 -11.41
N ASP A 474 6.37 -18.52 -11.30
CA ASP A 474 6.11 -19.91 -10.94
C ASP A 474 6.53 -20.92 -12.01
N SER A 475 6.49 -20.57 -13.31
CA SER A 475 6.89 -21.45 -14.42
C SER A 475 8.37 -21.35 -14.80
N LEU A 476 9.14 -20.45 -14.16
CA LEU A 476 10.51 -20.17 -14.58
C LEU A 476 11.45 -21.34 -14.25
N ILE A 477 12.10 -21.90 -15.27
CA ILE A 477 12.92 -23.11 -15.12
C ILE A 477 14.34 -22.79 -14.64
N ASN A 478 14.92 -21.71 -15.18
CA ASN A 478 16.24 -21.17 -14.88
C ASN A 478 16.28 -19.67 -15.21
N LEU A 479 17.30 -18.93 -14.75
CA LEU A 479 17.37 -17.48 -15.00
C LEU A 479 17.92 -17.09 -16.36
N ALA A 480 18.75 -17.93 -16.96
CA ALA A 480 19.46 -17.61 -18.19
C ALA A 480 19.75 -18.87 -19.02
N PRO A 481 19.83 -18.75 -20.36
CA PRO A 481 20.38 -19.78 -21.23
C PRO A 481 21.81 -20.23 -20.84
N SER A 482 22.19 -21.45 -21.25
CA SER A 482 23.41 -22.13 -20.81
C SER A 482 24.73 -21.44 -21.16
N ALA A 483 24.75 -20.42 -22.03
CA ALA A 483 25.95 -19.70 -22.46
C ALA A 483 25.93 -18.22 -22.12
N SER A 484 24.93 -17.77 -21.34
CA SER A 484 24.75 -16.35 -21.03
C SER A 484 25.77 -15.84 -20.03
N SER A 485 26.07 -14.54 -20.13
CA SER A 485 27.07 -13.85 -19.34
C SER A 485 26.47 -12.66 -18.60
N PHE A 486 26.72 -12.56 -17.30
CA PHE A 486 26.31 -11.46 -16.43
C PHE A 486 27.54 -10.69 -15.94
N GLY A 487 28.14 -9.92 -16.85
CA GLY A 487 29.44 -9.27 -16.63
C GLY A 487 29.43 -8.23 -15.50
N ASN A 488 28.35 -7.45 -15.37
CA ASN A 488 28.25 -6.34 -14.41
C ASN A 488 27.32 -6.62 -13.23
N LEU A 489 26.73 -7.81 -13.15
CA LEU A 489 25.71 -8.11 -12.14
C LEU A 489 26.30 -8.06 -10.73
N THR A 490 25.74 -7.20 -9.89
CA THR A 490 26.15 -6.99 -8.50
C THR A 490 25.16 -7.59 -7.51
N ALA A 491 23.87 -7.58 -7.83
CA ALA A 491 22.82 -8.13 -6.98
C ALA A 491 21.93 -9.10 -7.77
N LEU A 492 21.74 -10.29 -7.20
CA LEU A 492 20.82 -11.30 -7.72
C LEU A 492 19.89 -11.77 -6.60
N LYS A 493 18.59 -11.56 -6.77
CA LYS A 493 17.57 -11.99 -5.82
C LYS A 493 16.48 -12.80 -6.51
N VAL A 494 16.18 -13.97 -5.97
CA VAL A 494 15.12 -14.84 -6.46
C VAL A 494 14.26 -15.31 -5.29
N GLU A 495 12.94 -15.16 -5.40
CA GLU A 495 12.00 -15.45 -4.33
C GLU A 495 10.72 -16.11 -4.87
N ASP A 496 10.23 -17.14 -4.18
CA ASP A 496 8.94 -17.81 -4.47
C ASP A 496 8.79 -18.30 -5.93
N CYS A 497 9.87 -18.80 -6.55
CA CYS A 497 9.80 -19.45 -7.88
C CYS A 497 9.61 -20.97 -7.75
N GLU A 498 8.41 -21.47 -8.09
CA GLU A 498 8.01 -22.86 -7.85
C GLU A 498 8.63 -23.86 -8.83
N ALA A 499 8.78 -23.56 -10.14
CA ALA A 499 9.36 -24.48 -11.13
C ALA A 499 10.89 -24.40 -11.29
N LEU A 500 11.55 -23.51 -10.55
CA LEU A 500 12.98 -23.27 -10.69
C LEU A 500 13.78 -24.52 -10.28
N LYS A 501 14.51 -25.11 -11.23
CA LYS A 501 15.29 -26.35 -10.99
C LYS A 501 16.69 -26.07 -10.48
N TYR A 502 17.32 -25.08 -11.08
CA TYR A 502 18.62 -24.52 -10.73
C TYR A 502 18.62 -23.05 -11.13
N LEU A 503 19.55 -22.26 -10.55
CA LEU A 503 19.59 -20.82 -10.80
C LEU A 503 20.28 -20.51 -12.13
N VAL A 504 21.51 -21.00 -12.28
CA VAL A 504 22.40 -20.75 -13.41
C VAL A 504 23.26 -21.98 -13.72
N THR A 505 23.83 -22.06 -14.91
CA THR A 505 24.84 -23.08 -15.25
C THR A 505 26.23 -22.69 -14.75
N SER A 506 27.18 -23.64 -14.74
CA SER A 506 28.58 -23.43 -14.39
C SER A 506 29.27 -22.36 -15.25
N SER A 507 28.97 -22.34 -16.56
CA SER A 507 29.42 -21.32 -17.52
C SER A 507 28.93 -19.92 -17.13
N THR A 508 27.63 -19.76 -16.86
CA THR A 508 27.06 -18.49 -16.41
C THR A 508 27.61 -18.08 -15.04
N ALA A 509 27.80 -19.03 -14.12
CA ALA A 509 28.40 -18.76 -12.81
C ALA A 509 29.82 -18.18 -12.90
N ARG A 510 30.63 -18.59 -13.89
CA ARG A 510 31.96 -18.00 -14.14
C ARG A 510 31.91 -16.52 -14.53
N SER A 511 30.80 -16.07 -15.13
CA SER A 511 30.62 -14.67 -15.52
C SER A 511 30.24 -13.74 -14.36
N LEU A 512 29.69 -14.28 -13.26
CA LEU A 512 29.21 -13.55 -12.06
C LEU A 512 30.35 -13.01 -11.16
N ALA A 513 31.42 -12.51 -11.77
CA ALA A 513 32.60 -12.04 -11.07
C ALA A 513 32.35 -10.77 -10.22
N GLN A 514 31.38 -9.94 -10.63
CA GLN A 514 31.04 -8.68 -9.95
C GLN A 514 29.99 -8.85 -8.85
N LEU A 515 29.38 -10.03 -8.75
CA LEU A 515 28.26 -10.29 -7.86
C LEU A 515 28.69 -10.10 -6.41
N SER A 516 28.01 -9.21 -5.68
CA SER A 516 28.23 -8.92 -4.26
C SER A 516 27.17 -9.55 -3.37
N VAL A 517 25.93 -9.66 -3.86
CA VAL A 517 24.80 -10.23 -3.14
C VAL A 517 24.09 -11.28 -3.98
N MET A 518 23.94 -12.48 -3.43
CA MET A 518 23.07 -13.53 -3.95
C MET A 518 22.06 -13.93 -2.88
N SER A 519 20.77 -13.85 -3.19
CA SER A 519 19.68 -14.23 -2.27
C SER A 519 18.66 -15.10 -2.97
N ILE A 520 18.39 -16.28 -2.42
CA ILE A 520 17.44 -17.24 -2.98
C ILE A 520 16.53 -17.69 -1.84
N LYS A 521 15.24 -17.41 -1.97
CA LYS A 521 14.25 -17.60 -0.91
C LYS A 521 13.05 -18.37 -1.43
N GLU A 522 12.56 -19.32 -0.65
CA GLU A 522 11.26 -19.99 -0.87
C GLU A 522 11.09 -20.72 -2.22
N CYS A 523 12.17 -20.96 -2.97
CA CYS A 523 12.15 -21.78 -4.18
C CYS A 523 12.20 -23.27 -3.83
N LYS A 524 11.04 -23.93 -3.78
CA LYS A 524 10.90 -25.27 -3.21
C LYS A 524 11.53 -26.39 -4.03
N ILE A 525 11.56 -26.26 -5.37
CA ILE A 525 12.04 -27.32 -6.28
C ILE A 525 13.57 -27.29 -6.48
N VAL A 526 14.22 -26.15 -6.27
CA VAL A 526 15.66 -25.97 -6.52
C VAL A 526 16.48 -27.05 -5.81
N ALA A 527 17.17 -27.88 -6.59
CA ALA A 527 17.98 -28.99 -6.07
C ALA A 527 19.46 -28.63 -5.93
N GLU A 528 19.93 -27.73 -6.80
CA GLU A 528 21.27 -27.13 -6.79
C GLU A 528 21.21 -25.68 -7.29
N ILE A 529 22.14 -24.83 -6.87
CA ILE A 529 22.17 -23.42 -7.30
C ILE A 529 22.87 -23.29 -8.65
N VAL A 530 24.02 -23.95 -8.80
CA VAL A 530 24.81 -23.97 -10.03
C VAL A 530 24.73 -25.37 -10.65
N ALA A 531 24.12 -25.47 -11.83
CA ALA A 531 24.09 -26.71 -12.61
C ALA A 531 25.39 -26.88 -13.41
N GLY A 532 26.01 -28.04 -13.31
CA GLY A 532 27.27 -28.36 -14.00
C GLY A 532 27.19 -29.63 -14.83
N ASN A 533 28.09 -29.75 -15.81
CA ASN A 533 28.35 -31.01 -16.50
C ASN A 533 29.53 -31.73 -15.83
N GLU A 534 29.44 -33.06 -15.71
CA GLU A 534 30.50 -33.88 -15.11
C GLU A 534 31.84 -33.78 -15.86
N ASP A 535 31.80 -33.51 -17.18
CA ASP A 535 32.98 -33.30 -18.01
C ASP A 535 33.81 -32.07 -17.59
N GLU A 536 33.21 -31.14 -16.85
CA GLU A 536 33.89 -29.94 -16.33
C GLU A 536 34.43 -30.13 -14.90
N ALA A 537 34.37 -31.33 -14.34
CA ALA A 537 34.86 -31.62 -12.99
C ALA A 537 36.34 -31.20 -12.83
N GLY A 538 36.66 -30.57 -11.71
CA GLY A 538 37.98 -29.99 -11.45
C GLY A 538 38.16 -28.55 -11.93
N ASN A 539 37.26 -28.01 -12.75
CA ASN A 539 37.31 -26.59 -13.13
C ASN A 539 37.06 -25.67 -11.93
N GLU A 540 37.52 -24.43 -12.06
CA GLU A 540 37.45 -23.42 -11.02
C GLU A 540 36.36 -22.37 -11.31
N ILE A 541 35.59 -22.01 -10.28
CA ILE A 541 34.60 -20.94 -10.30
C ILE A 541 34.91 -19.96 -9.16
N ILE A 542 35.13 -18.69 -9.52
CA ILE A 542 35.55 -17.65 -8.57
C ILE A 542 34.50 -16.55 -8.48
N PHE A 543 33.83 -16.46 -7.33
CA PHE A 543 32.96 -15.35 -6.98
C PHE A 543 33.78 -14.23 -6.32
N ARG A 544 34.45 -13.41 -7.14
CA ARG A 544 35.48 -12.45 -6.68
C ARG A 544 34.95 -11.41 -5.70
N LYS A 545 33.71 -10.95 -5.87
CA LYS A 545 33.11 -9.87 -5.09
C LYS A 545 32.01 -10.31 -4.14
N LEU A 546 31.64 -11.58 -4.10
CA LEU A 546 30.48 -12.03 -3.32
C LEU A 546 30.76 -11.86 -1.83
N GLU A 547 29.95 -11.02 -1.18
CA GLU A 547 30.05 -10.67 0.24
C GLU A 547 28.93 -11.33 1.05
N SER A 548 27.76 -11.48 0.44
CA SER A 548 26.55 -12.05 1.05
C SER A 548 25.92 -13.13 0.18
N LEU A 549 25.76 -14.33 0.75
CA LEU A 549 24.99 -15.44 0.17
C LEU A 549 23.85 -15.83 1.12
N LYS A 550 22.60 -15.77 0.65
CA LYS A 550 21.41 -16.12 1.43
C LYS A 550 20.63 -17.24 0.75
N LEU A 551 20.40 -18.32 1.47
CA LEU A 551 19.66 -19.51 1.05
C LEU A 551 18.59 -19.78 2.13
N VAL A 552 17.33 -19.47 1.84
CA VAL A 552 16.26 -19.50 2.85
C VAL A 552 15.08 -20.31 2.35
N CYS A 553 14.58 -21.24 3.16
CA CYS A 553 13.39 -22.03 2.87
C CYS A 553 13.46 -22.83 1.55
N LEU A 554 14.63 -23.42 1.24
CA LEU A 554 14.86 -24.21 0.03
C LEU A 554 14.70 -25.71 0.34
N ALA A 555 13.47 -26.20 0.27
CA ALA A 555 13.09 -27.54 0.74
C ALA A 555 13.83 -28.70 0.04
N ASN A 556 14.14 -28.55 -1.26
CA ASN A 556 14.82 -29.58 -2.04
C ASN A 556 16.32 -29.36 -2.26
N LEU A 557 16.89 -28.27 -1.75
CA LEU A 557 18.28 -27.96 -2.00
C LEU A 557 19.18 -29.02 -1.35
N THR A 558 19.99 -29.70 -2.17
CA THR A 558 20.91 -30.76 -1.70
C THR A 558 22.34 -30.23 -1.52
N SER A 559 22.77 -29.32 -2.39
CA SER A 559 24.08 -28.68 -2.38
C SER A 559 24.05 -27.41 -3.24
N PHE A 560 25.04 -26.54 -3.10
CA PHE A 560 25.24 -25.39 -3.99
C PHE A 560 25.54 -25.82 -5.43
N CYS A 561 26.30 -26.90 -5.60
CA CYS A 561 26.57 -27.55 -6.87
C CYS A 561 26.91 -29.03 -6.63
N SER A 562 26.30 -29.92 -7.42
CA SER A 562 26.52 -31.36 -7.33
C SER A 562 27.84 -31.82 -7.97
N VAL A 563 28.37 -31.07 -8.92
CA VAL A 563 29.65 -31.39 -9.61
C VAL A 563 30.85 -30.95 -8.76
N ASN A 564 31.95 -31.70 -8.87
CA ASN A 564 33.21 -31.46 -8.16
C ASN A 564 34.00 -30.27 -8.75
N PHE A 565 33.45 -29.06 -8.64
CA PHE A 565 34.16 -27.82 -8.97
C PHE A 565 34.95 -27.27 -7.78
N THR A 566 36.03 -26.54 -8.08
CA THR A 566 36.70 -25.70 -7.08
C THR A 566 36.00 -24.35 -6.99
N PHE A 567 35.40 -24.04 -5.84
CA PHE A 567 34.80 -22.71 -5.60
C PHE A 567 35.67 -21.84 -4.71
N ARG A 568 35.90 -20.60 -5.16
CA ARG A 568 36.59 -19.57 -4.36
C ARG A 568 35.69 -18.38 -4.10
N PHE A 569 35.60 -18.01 -2.82
CA PHE A 569 34.83 -16.89 -2.30
C PHE A 569 35.73 -15.95 -1.47
N PRO A 570 36.65 -15.21 -2.11
CA PRO A 570 37.67 -14.41 -1.40
C PRO A 570 37.11 -13.29 -0.52
N ARG A 571 35.86 -12.83 -0.78
CA ARG A 571 35.21 -11.72 -0.06
C ARG A 571 34.00 -12.11 0.77
N LEU A 572 33.62 -13.39 0.79
CA LEU A 572 32.40 -13.83 1.45
C LEU A 572 32.51 -13.71 2.96
N THR A 573 31.66 -12.86 3.53
CA THR A 573 31.61 -12.57 4.97
C THR A 573 30.31 -13.01 5.61
N GLU A 574 29.23 -13.05 4.82
CA GLU A 574 27.90 -13.41 5.27
C GLU A 574 27.38 -14.59 4.47
N VAL A 575 27.05 -15.67 5.19
CA VAL A 575 26.27 -16.79 4.66
C VAL A 575 25.07 -16.99 5.58
N ILE A 576 23.87 -16.99 5.02
CA ILE A 576 22.63 -17.31 5.74
C ILE A 576 22.06 -18.57 5.11
N VAL A 577 21.92 -19.63 5.91
CA VAL A 577 21.26 -20.86 5.49
C VAL A 577 20.19 -21.20 6.51
N THR A 578 18.94 -21.09 6.09
CA THR A 578 17.77 -21.26 6.97
C THR A 578 16.78 -22.20 6.31
N ASN A 579 16.26 -23.19 7.05
CA ASN A 579 15.20 -24.08 6.58
C ASN A 579 15.51 -24.75 5.21
N CYS A 580 16.70 -25.32 5.06
CA CYS A 580 17.16 -26.05 3.87
C CYS A 580 17.44 -27.53 4.20
N PRO A 581 16.43 -28.32 4.58
CA PRO A 581 16.57 -29.58 5.32
C PRO A 581 17.33 -30.70 4.58
N LYS A 582 17.42 -30.64 3.25
CA LYS A 582 18.13 -31.65 2.44
C LYS A 582 19.60 -31.30 2.20
N MET A 583 20.04 -30.10 2.60
CA MET A 583 21.37 -29.60 2.29
C MET A 583 22.41 -30.18 3.25
N LYS A 584 23.04 -31.29 2.86
CA LYS A 584 24.03 -31.98 3.71
C LYS A 584 25.43 -31.41 3.59
N THR A 585 25.76 -30.81 2.46
CA THR A 585 27.08 -30.22 2.18
C THR A 585 26.88 -28.97 1.34
N PHE A 586 27.84 -28.05 1.37
CA PHE A 586 27.79 -26.89 0.48
C PHE A 586 28.19 -27.28 -0.94
N SER A 587 29.31 -27.96 -1.17
CA SER A 587 29.68 -28.54 -2.47
C SER A 587 30.52 -29.80 -2.30
N LEU A 588 30.62 -30.62 -3.35
CA LEU A 588 31.49 -31.81 -3.35
C LEU A 588 32.97 -31.48 -3.57
N GLY A 589 33.28 -30.38 -4.28
CA GLY A 589 34.65 -29.99 -4.56
C GLY A 589 35.31 -29.07 -3.54
N ILE A 590 36.49 -28.58 -3.90
CA ILE A 590 37.35 -27.77 -3.03
C ILE A 590 36.70 -26.41 -2.78
N LEU A 591 36.60 -26.02 -1.51
CA LEU A 591 36.05 -24.74 -1.07
C LEU A 591 37.12 -23.85 -0.45
N SER A 592 37.10 -22.57 -0.81
CA SER A 592 37.95 -21.54 -0.20
C SER A 592 37.13 -20.31 0.19
N THR A 593 36.92 -20.12 1.49
CA THR A 593 36.14 -19.02 2.10
C THR A 593 36.97 -18.26 3.16
N PRO A 594 38.09 -17.61 2.79
CA PRO A 594 39.11 -17.13 3.74
C PRO A 594 38.63 -16.02 4.69
N ARG A 595 37.52 -15.34 4.38
CA ARG A 595 36.95 -14.25 5.20
C ARG A 595 35.69 -14.65 5.97
N LEU A 596 35.19 -15.87 5.76
CA LEU A 596 33.97 -16.32 6.40
C LEU A 596 34.25 -16.69 7.86
N GLN A 597 33.51 -16.08 8.78
CA GLN A 597 33.68 -16.30 10.22
C GLN A 597 32.42 -16.83 10.90
N LYS A 598 31.25 -16.68 10.28
CA LYS A 598 29.95 -17.10 10.80
C LYS A 598 29.00 -17.44 9.67
N VAL A 599 28.21 -18.49 9.86
CA VAL A 599 27.03 -18.86 9.07
C VAL A 599 25.81 -18.66 9.96
N TRP A 600 24.81 -17.92 9.46
CA TRP A 600 23.62 -17.55 10.23
C TRP A 600 22.43 -18.44 9.89
N LEU A 601 21.60 -18.69 10.90
CA LEU A 601 20.34 -19.45 10.77
C LEU A 601 19.11 -18.57 10.55
N SER A 602 19.23 -17.25 10.63
CA SER A 602 18.14 -16.30 10.36
C SER A 602 18.70 -14.95 9.91
N ASP A 603 17.86 -14.16 9.24
CA ASP A 603 18.17 -12.77 8.88
C ASP A 603 18.38 -11.86 10.11
N GLU A 604 17.87 -12.25 11.29
CA GLU A 604 18.05 -11.55 12.57
C GLU A 604 19.47 -11.73 13.16
N LYS A 605 20.25 -12.68 12.63
CA LYS A 605 21.65 -12.96 13.01
C LYS A 605 21.85 -13.30 14.49
N ASP A 606 20.86 -13.92 15.12
CA ASP A 606 20.94 -14.24 16.55
C ASP A 606 21.81 -15.47 16.84
N LYS A 607 21.87 -16.43 15.90
CA LYS A 607 22.57 -17.71 16.05
C LYS A 607 23.53 -17.92 14.87
N GLY A 608 24.81 -17.66 15.12
CA GLY A 608 25.89 -17.85 14.16
C GLY A 608 26.74 -19.08 14.51
N HIS A 609 27.02 -19.92 13.52
CA HIS A 609 27.85 -21.12 13.65
C HIS A 609 29.08 -21.03 12.73
N TRP A 610 30.23 -21.52 13.18
CA TRP A 610 31.41 -21.67 12.33
C TRP A 610 32.35 -22.73 12.87
N LYS A 611 32.80 -23.63 12.00
CA LYS A 611 33.75 -24.71 12.33
C LYS A 611 35.05 -24.64 11.53
N GLY A 612 35.36 -23.48 10.93
CA GLY A 612 36.57 -23.29 10.12
C GLY A 612 36.43 -23.75 8.68
N ASP A 613 35.39 -24.52 8.35
CA ASP A 613 35.07 -24.97 7.00
C ASP A 613 33.55 -24.87 6.75
N LEU A 614 33.16 -24.45 5.55
CA LEU A 614 31.76 -24.23 5.21
C LEU A 614 30.98 -25.55 5.08
N ASN A 615 31.56 -26.60 4.47
CA ASN A 615 30.91 -27.91 4.37
C ASN A 615 30.66 -28.50 5.76
N ILE A 616 31.67 -28.48 6.64
CA ILE A 616 31.53 -28.95 8.03
C ILE A 616 30.47 -28.14 8.78
N THR A 617 30.45 -26.82 8.59
CA THR A 617 29.46 -25.96 9.26
C THR A 617 28.04 -26.31 8.81
N ILE A 618 27.78 -26.50 7.51
CA ILE A 618 26.47 -26.89 6.97
C ILE A 618 26.02 -28.27 7.47
N GLN A 619 26.93 -29.25 7.55
CA GLN A 619 26.62 -30.58 8.09
C GLN A 619 26.07 -30.53 9.51
N GLN A 620 26.58 -29.61 10.32
CA GLN A 620 26.17 -29.45 11.72
C GLN A 620 24.92 -28.58 11.92
N LEU A 621 24.41 -27.91 10.88
CA LEU A 621 23.14 -27.18 10.98
C LEU A 621 21.93 -28.13 11.07
N HIS A 622 22.12 -29.41 10.74
CA HIS A 622 21.09 -30.45 10.67
C HIS A 622 21.18 -31.49 11.80
N ILE A 623 22.08 -31.28 12.77
CA ILE A 623 22.27 -32.11 13.97
C ILE A 623 21.79 -31.29 15.16
#